data_AF-A0A926HB99-F1
#
_entry.id   AF-A0A926HB99-F1
#
_cell.length_a   1.000
_cell.length_b   1.000
_cell.length_c   1.000
_cell.angle_alpha   90.00
_cell.angle_beta   90.00
_cell.angle_gamma   90.00
#
_symmetry.space_group_name_H-M   'P 1'
#
loop_
_entity.id
_entity.type
_entity.pdbx_description
1 polymer ?
#
loop_
_entity_poly.entity_id
_entity_poly.type
_entity_poly.pdbx_seq_one_letter_code
_entity_poly.pdbx_strand_id
1 'polypeptide(L)'
;MATNTKRRGFMKAGAGLGGGIAAVSFAHAFGMVDSAMAAHDKMDDVATIANLAATAETLAATSYYNTIVNNPIGYSANILLYFRYALSSEIYHLEVLESLGGRALANRFYVPARFLSDLATNNATFEAAETAFTGAYLAATRRFAELGNPRLAATTAQHAATEAEHLALQRMSGGKVPNPNALPAPIYYNVSDALPTLAPFLSAGTGFIGPVEFPGKDACRRVAGVTAFPVPTFLGVF
;
A
#
# COMPACT_ATOMS: atom_id res chain seq x y z
N MET A 1 26.62 -22.19 -35.09
CA MET A 1 27.13 -20.89 -34.60
C MET A 1 26.02 -19.85 -34.72
N ALA A 2 25.79 -19.12 -33.62
CA ALA A 2 24.96 -17.93 -33.36
C ALA A 2 24.03 -17.38 -34.48
N THR A 3 22.79 -17.00 -34.17
CA THR A 3 22.53 -15.70 -33.52
C THR A 3 21.18 -15.66 -32.80
N ASN A 4 21.25 -15.64 -31.46
CA ASN A 4 20.10 -15.50 -30.56
C ASN A 4 19.94 -14.04 -30.04
N THR A 5 20.36 -13.06 -30.86
CA THR A 5 20.61 -11.68 -30.40
C THR A 5 19.47 -10.69 -30.69
N LYS A 6 18.41 -11.07 -31.41
CA LYS A 6 17.33 -10.14 -31.78
C LYS A 6 16.10 -10.13 -30.86
N ARG A 7 15.89 -11.18 -30.04
CA ARG A 7 14.75 -11.24 -29.10
C ARG A 7 14.98 -10.47 -27.78
N ARG A 8 16.23 -10.21 -27.42
CA ARG A 8 16.59 -9.50 -26.17
C ARG A 8 16.56 -7.98 -26.28
N GLY A 9 16.51 -7.42 -27.50
CA GLY A 9 16.45 -5.97 -27.73
C GLY A 9 15.04 -5.38 -27.69
N PHE A 10 14.01 -6.19 -27.97
CA PHE A 10 12.64 -5.69 -28.11
C PHE A 10 11.90 -5.50 -26.77
N MET A 11 12.40 -6.08 -25.67
CA MET A 11 11.83 -5.88 -24.33
C MET A 11 12.32 -4.60 -23.62
N LYS A 12 13.23 -3.82 -24.22
CA LYS A 12 13.70 -2.56 -23.63
C LYS A 12 13.06 -1.29 -24.22
N ALA A 13 12.28 -1.40 -25.30
CA ALA A 13 11.76 -0.24 -26.03
C ALA A 13 10.26 0.05 -25.81
N GLY A 14 9.54 -0.79 -25.07
CA GLY A 14 8.09 -0.67 -24.85
C GLY A 14 7.67 -0.07 -23.50
N ALA A 15 8.60 0.51 -22.74
CA ALA A 15 8.30 1.06 -21.42
C ALA A 15 7.66 2.46 -21.49
N GLY A 16 7.33 3.00 -22.67
CA GLY A 16 6.90 4.38 -22.84
C GLY A 16 5.41 4.54 -23.06
N LEU A 17 4.74 5.27 -22.16
CA LEU A 17 3.42 5.91 -22.29
C LEU A 17 2.22 5.08 -21.77
N GLY A 18 1.88 5.26 -20.48
CA GLY A 18 0.56 4.90 -19.97
C GLY A 18 0.42 4.79 -18.45
N GLY A 19 1.33 4.09 -17.77
CA GLY A 19 1.20 3.87 -16.31
C GLY A 19 2.42 3.20 -15.67
N GLY A 20 3.22 2.47 -16.45
CA GLY A 20 4.43 1.79 -15.97
C GLY A 20 5.61 2.72 -15.66
N ILE A 21 5.81 3.82 -16.40
CA ILE A 21 6.98 4.70 -16.16
C ILE A 21 6.89 5.41 -14.82
N ALA A 22 5.72 5.93 -14.45
CA ALA A 22 5.61 6.71 -13.21
C ALA A 22 5.90 5.83 -11.97
N ALA A 23 5.37 4.61 -11.94
CA ALA A 23 5.62 3.65 -10.86
C ALA A 23 7.08 3.15 -10.86
N VAL A 24 7.67 2.86 -12.04
CA VAL A 24 9.07 2.42 -12.17
C VAL A 24 10.06 3.54 -11.84
N SER A 25 9.82 4.77 -12.30
CA SER A 25 10.64 5.94 -11.97
C SER A 25 10.55 6.32 -10.50
N PHE A 26 9.39 6.12 -9.86
CA PHE A 26 9.23 6.32 -8.42
C PHE A 26 9.95 5.21 -7.63
N ALA A 27 9.75 3.94 -7.98
CA ALA A 27 10.48 2.82 -7.38
C ALA A 27 12.00 3.02 -7.46
N HIS A 28 12.49 3.56 -8.58
CA HIS A 28 13.90 3.89 -8.77
C HIS A 28 14.38 5.10 -7.96
N ALA A 29 13.51 6.11 -7.75
CA ALA A 29 13.82 7.29 -6.93
C ALA A 29 13.96 6.98 -5.43
N PHE A 30 13.34 5.89 -4.98
CA PHE A 30 13.38 5.44 -3.58
C PHE A 30 14.14 4.11 -3.39
N GLY A 31 14.92 3.66 -4.38
CA GLY A 31 15.78 2.48 -4.25
C GLY A 31 15.03 1.14 -4.14
N MET A 32 13.78 1.08 -4.61
CA MET A 32 12.87 -0.06 -4.46
C MET A 32 13.07 -1.19 -5.49
N VAL A 33 14.02 -1.05 -6.43
CA VAL A 33 14.15 -1.96 -7.61
C VAL A 33 15.16 -3.10 -7.42
N ASP A 34 16.09 -3.00 -6.45
CA ASP A 34 17.23 -3.94 -6.35
C ASP A 34 17.06 -5.03 -5.28
N SER A 35 16.04 -4.96 -4.43
CA SER A 35 15.94 -5.74 -3.18
C SER A 35 14.92 -6.89 -3.19
N ALA A 36 14.19 -7.10 -4.27
CA ALA A 36 13.10 -8.10 -4.34
C ALA A 36 13.52 -9.51 -4.82
N MET A 37 14.79 -9.73 -5.19
CA MET A 37 15.18 -10.96 -5.90
C MET A 37 15.84 -12.04 -5.04
N ALA A 38 16.14 -11.79 -3.76
CA ALA A 38 17.00 -12.69 -2.97
C ALA A 38 16.27 -13.71 -2.07
N ALA A 39 14.93 -13.61 -1.90
CA ALA A 39 14.17 -14.47 -0.97
C ALA A 39 12.84 -15.03 -1.52
N HIS A 40 12.56 -14.81 -2.81
CA HIS A 40 11.30 -15.16 -3.47
C HIS A 40 10.85 -16.62 -3.25
N ASP A 41 11.79 -17.57 -3.18
CA ASP A 41 11.50 -19.00 -3.08
C ASP A 41 11.03 -19.43 -1.68
N LYS A 42 11.17 -18.57 -0.65
CA LYS A 42 10.81 -18.91 0.73
C LYS A 42 9.30 -18.91 0.98
N MET A 43 8.49 -18.32 0.09
CA MET A 43 7.01 -18.27 0.09
C MET A 43 6.36 -17.95 1.45
N ASP A 44 5.66 -16.82 1.56
CA ASP A 44 5.09 -16.42 2.86
C ASP A 44 4.05 -17.42 3.41
N ASP A 45 4.06 -17.63 4.72
CA ASP A 45 2.99 -18.32 5.45
C ASP A 45 1.89 -17.33 5.89
N VAL A 46 0.79 -17.88 6.44
CA VAL A 46 -0.38 -17.08 6.88
C VAL A 46 0.03 -16.00 7.89
N ALA A 47 0.88 -16.36 8.87
CA ALA A 47 1.29 -15.45 9.94
C ALA A 47 2.18 -14.32 9.41
N THR A 48 3.08 -14.62 8.48
CA THR A 48 3.94 -13.63 7.82
C THR A 48 3.08 -12.64 7.03
N ILE A 49 2.15 -13.13 6.21
CA ILE A 49 1.23 -12.28 5.45
C ILE A 49 0.44 -11.36 6.39
N ALA A 50 -0.21 -11.93 7.41
CA ALA A 50 -1.07 -11.16 8.32
C ALA A 50 -0.29 -10.10 9.11
N ASN A 51 0.92 -10.41 9.59
CA ASN A 51 1.75 -9.46 10.33
C ASN A 51 2.28 -8.32 9.46
N LEU A 52 2.72 -8.64 8.23
CA LEU A 52 3.20 -7.62 7.30
C LEU A 52 2.08 -6.71 6.83
N ALA A 53 0.93 -7.28 6.47
CA ALA A 53 -0.26 -6.50 6.14
C ALA A 53 -0.70 -5.63 7.33
N ALA A 54 -0.76 -6.16 8.55
CA ALA A 54 -1.17 -5.36 9.71
C ALA A 54 -0.19 -4.20 9.98
N THR A 55 1.10 -4.39 9.70
CA THR A 55 2.11 -3.31 9.77
C THR A 55 1.85 -2.24 8.71
N ALA A 56 1.52 -2.64 7.48
CA ALA A 56 1.15 -1.73 6.39
C ALA A 56 -0.11 -0.91 6.71
N GLU A 57 -1.18 -1.56 7.20
CA GLU A 57 -2.41 -0.87 7.61
C GLU A 57 -2.18 0.12 8.76
N THR A 58 -1.32 -0.25 9.71
CA THR A 58 -0.95 0.64 10.81
C THR A 58 -0.18 1.87 10.31
N LEU A 59 0.70 1.70 9.31
CA LEU A 59 1.39 2.80 8.63
C LEU A 59 0.39 3.69 7.87
N ALA A 60 -0.53 3.10 7.12
CA ALA A 60 -1.56 3.80 6.36
C ALA A 60 -2.45 4.65 7.29
N ALA A 61 -3.00 4.04 8.34
CA ALA A 61 -3.81 4.71 9.34
C ALA A 61 -3.05 5.85 10.05
N THR A 62 -1.76 5.65 10.36
CA THR A 62 -0.90 6.71 10.92
C THR A 62 -0.75 7.87 9.94
N SER A 63 -0.56 7.58 8.65
CA SER A 63 -0.35 8.58 7.59
C SER A 63 -1.61 9.38 7.30
N TYR A 64 -2.77 8.73 7.17
CA TYR A 64 -4.06 9.39 7.03
C TYR A 64 -4.41 10.23 8.25
N TYR A 65 -4.23 9.71 9.46
CA TYR A 65 -4.47 10.48 10.69
C TYR A 65 -3.72 11.81 10.71
N ASN A 66 -2.41 11.78 10.44
CA ASN A 66 -1.59 12.99 10.46
C ASN A 66 -1.90 13.95 9.30
N THR A 67 -2.39 13.43 8.16
CA THR A 67 -2.83 14.26 7.03
C THR A 67 -4.17 14.95 7.31
N ILE A 68 -5.05 14.31 8.08
CA ILE A 68 -6.38 14.86 8.42
C ILE A 68 -6.30 15.84 9.59
N VAL A 69 -5.55 15.50 10.65
CA VAL A 69 -5.47 16.34 11.86
C VAL A 69 -4.89 17.70 11.51
N ASN A 70 -5.64 18.76 11.82
CA ASN A 70 -5.31 20.16 11.50
C ASN A 70 -5.16 20.49 10.02
N ASN A 71 -5.38 19.53 9.10
CA ASN A 71 -5.28 19.69 7.65
C ASN A 71 -4.06 20.54 7.22
N PRO A 72 -2.82 20.11 7.54
CA PRO A 72 -1.64 20.97 7.43
C PRO A 72 -1.30 21.35 5.97
N ILE A 73 -1.81 20.60 5.00
CA ILE A 73 -1.64 20.84 3.56
C ILE A 73 -2.75 21.74 2.98
N GLY A 74 -3.87 21.90 3.70
CA GLY A 74 -4.99 22.70 3.22
C GLY A 74 -5.86 22.00 2.17
N TYR A 75 -6.07 20.68 2.29
CA TYR A 75 -7.01 19.94 1.44
C TYR A 75 -8.44 20.49 1.53
N SER A 76 -9.19 20.37 0.43
CA SER A 76 -10.61 20.73 0.39
C SER A 76 -11.46 19.81 1.26
N ALA A 77 -12.66 20.25 1.64
CA ALA A 77 -13.57 19.46 2.45
C ALA A 77 -13.92 18.10 1.82
N ASN A 78 -14.06 18.03 0.48
CA ASN A 78 -14.37 16.79 -0.21
C ASN A 78 -13.20 15.79 -0.16
N ILE A 79 -11.96 16.26 -0.31
CA ILE A 79 -10.78 15.40 -0.19
C ILE A 79 -10.61 14.93 1.25
N LEU A 80 -10.81 15.82 2.23
CA LEU A 80 -10.78 15.45 3.64
C LEU A 80 -11.85 14.43 4.01
N LEU A 81 -13.06 14.55 3.43
CA LEU A 81 -14.11 13.57 3.63
C LEU A 81 -13.69 12.20 3.10
N TYR A 82 -13.08 12.15 1.92
CA TYR A 82 -12.49 10.92 1.38
C TYR A 82 -11.42 10.35 2.31
N PHE A 83 -10.43 11.14 2.74
CA PHE A 83 -9.38 10.66 3.65
C PHE A 83 -9.93 10.15 4.98
N ARG A 84 -11.02 10.72 5.48
CA ARG A 84 -11.71 10.22 6.68
C ARG A 84 -12.35 8.85 6.45
N TYR A 85 -12.94 8.63 5.27
CA TYR A 85 -13.42 7.29 4.89
C TYR A 85 -12.25 6.31 4.72
N ALA A 86 -11.17 6.70 4.03
CA ALA A 86 -9.98 5.86 3.88
C ALA A 86 -9.39 5.48 5.24
N LEU A 87 -9.22 6.44 6.16
CA LEU A 87 -8.79 6.17 7.53
C LEU A 87 -9.72 5.18 8.25
N SER A 88 -11.04 5.29 8.05
CA SER A 88 -11.98 4.32 8.61
C SER A 88 -11.83 2.93 7.98
N SER A 89 -11.53 2.84 6.68
CA SER A 89 -11.24 1.59 5.99
C SER A 89 -9.96 0.94 6.52
N GLU A 90 -8.87 1.69 6.71
CA GLU A 90 -7.61 1.10 7.21
C GLU A 90 -7.74 0.53 8.63
N ILE A 91 -8.58 1.15 9.47
CA ILE A 91 -8.90 0.58 10.78
C ILE A 91 -9.67 -0.73 10.64
N TYR A 92 -10.61 -0.81 9.69
CA TYR A 92 -11.33 -2.05 9.42
C TYR A 92 -10.43 -3.13 8.82
N HIS A 93 -9.55 -2.79 7.86
CA HIS A 93 -8.53 -3.69 7.30
C HIS A 93 -7.64 -4.26 8.41
N LEU A 94 -7.09 -3.39 9.27
CA LEU A 94 -6.28 -3.80 10.40
C LEU A 94 -7.03 -4.78 11.31
N GLU A 95 -8.32 -4.54 11.58
CA GLU A 95 -9.13 -5.42 12.42
C GLU A 95 -9.42 -6.77 11.78
N VAL A 96 -9.61 -6.81 10.46
CA VAL A 96 -9.71 -8.07 9.73
C VAL A 96 -8.41 -8.86 9.89
N LEU A 97 -7.25 -8.23 9.73
CA LEU A 97 -5.96 -8.90 9.87
C LEU A 97 -5.67 -9.36 11.31
N GLU A 98 -6.04 -8.54 12.31
CA GLU A 98 -5.96 -8.91 13.72
C GLU A 98 -6.84 -10.12 14.04
N SER A 99 -8.01 -10.24 13.41
CA SER A 99 -8.89 -11.41 13.57
C SER A 99 -8.26 -12.71 13.03
N LEU A 100 -7.27 -12.61 12.15
CA LEU A 100 -6.47 -13.73 11.63
C LEU A 100 -5.25 -14.06 12.50
N GLY A 101 -5.08 -13.38 13.63
CA GLY A 101 -3.90 -13.47 14.49
C GLY A 101 -2.73 -12.60 14.01
N GLY A 102 -2.95 -11.74 13.02
CA GLY A 102 -1.99 -10.74 12.59
C GLY A 102 -1.74 -9.69 13.68
N ARG A 103 -0.52 -9.18 13.73
CA ARG A 103 -0.16 -8.05 14.58
C ARG A 103 0.84 -7.16 13.85
N ALA A 104 0.67 -5.85 13.99
CA ALA A 104 1.65 -4.90 13.50
C ALA A 104 3.01 -5.14 14.19
N LEU A 105 4.07 -5.20 13.40
CA LEU A 105 5.44 -5.40 13.87
C LEU A 105 6.11 -4.07 14.24
N ALA A 106 5.50 -2.95 13.86
CA ALA A 106 5.90 -1.60 14.22
C ALA A 106 4.65 -0.74 14.51
N ASN A 107 4.78 0.18 15.46
CA ASN A 107 3.75 1.17 15.82
C ASN A 107 4.29 2.60 15.75
N ARG A 108 5.47 2.77 15.16
CA ARG A 108 6.19 4.03 15.00
C ARG A 108 6.78 4.07 13.62
N PHE A 109 6.52 5.13 12.87
CA PHE A 109 6.87 5.24 11.47
C PHE A 109 7.56 6.54 11.15
N TYR A 110 8.55 6.48 10.27
CA TYR A 110 9.18 7.64 9.69
C TYR A 110 8.43 8.06 8.42
N VAL A 111 8.39 9.35 8.11
CA VAL A 111 7.75 9.89 6.91
C VAL A 111 8.70 10.85 6.19
N PRO A 112 8.57 11.11 4.88
CA PRO A 112 9.37 12.12 4.21
C PRO A 112 9.31 13.49 4.92
N ALA A 113 10.42 14.22 4.97
CA ALA A 113 10.54 15.47 5.75
C ALA A 113 9.45 16.52 5.47
N ARG A 114 8.92 16.53 4.23
CA ARG A 114 7.88 17.48 3.79
C ARG A 114 6.50 16.85 3.66
N PHE A 115 6.31 15.63 4.18
CA PHE A 115 5.07 14.85 4.04
C PHE A 115 3.81 15.60 4.50
N LEU A 116 3.89 16.43 5.55
CA LEU A 116 2.74 17.20 6.05
C LEU A 116 2.70 18.66 5.56
N SER A 117 3.73 19.13 4.84
CA SER A 117 3.87 20.54 4.45
C SER A 117 3.91 20.78 2.95
N ASP A 118 3.93 19.71 2.15
CA ASP A 118 4.11 19.78 0.70
C ASP A 118 3.16 18.78 0.02
N LEU A 119 2.19 19.31 -0.74
CA LEU A 119 1.17 18.52 -1.41
C LEU A 119 1.77 17.47 -2.36
N ALA A 120 2.81 17.84 -3.11
CA ALA A 120 3.45 16.93 -4.05
C ALA A 120 4.12 15.75 -3.33
N THR A 121 4.84 16.02 -2.24
CA THR A 121 5.48 15.01 -1.40
C THR A 121 4.45 14.11 -0.73
N ASN A 122 3.40 14.68 -0.12
CA ASN A 122 2.32 13.92 0.51
C ASN A 122 1.67 12.96 -0.50
N ASN A 123 1.25 13.51 -1.63
CA ASN A 123 0.53 12.77 -2.64
C ASN A 123 1.40 11.69 -3.30
N ALA A 124 2.67 11.98 -3.57
CA ALA A 124 3.60 10.99 -4.09
C ALA A 124 3.87 9.85 -3.08
N THR A 125 3.88 10.17 -1.78
CA THR A 125 4.06 9.19 -0.72
C THR A 125 2.87 8.23 -0.64
N PHE A 126 1.64 8.76 -0.60
CA PHE A 126 0.45 7.92 -0.61
C PHE A 126 0.35 7.12 -1.91
N GLU A 127 0.52 7.72 -3.09
CA GLU A 127 0.45 6.96 -4.35
C GLU A 127 1.39 5.75 -4.39
N ALA A 128 2.58 5.89 -3.81
CA ALA A 128 3.53 4.81 -3.71
C ALA A 128 3.12 3.73 -2.70
N ALA A 129 2.67 4.15 -1.52
CA ALA A 129 2.17 3.25 -0.49
C ALA A 129 0.97 2.44 -1.01
N GLU A 130 -0.04 3.11 -1.57
CA GLU A 130 -1.25 2.48 -2.11
C GLU A 130 -0.95 1.52 -3.29
N THR A 131 0.01 1.88 -4.15
CA THR A 131 0.49 0.99 -5.21
C THR A 131 1.16 -0.26 -4.62
N ALA A 132 1.95 -0.10 -3.55
CA ALA A 132 2.60 -1.20 -2.86
C ALA A 132 1.58 -2.09 -2.12
N PHE A 133 0.60 -1.51 -1.43
CA PHE A 133 -0.44 -2.24 -0.71
C PHE A 133 -1.32 -3.03 -1.66
N THR A 134 -1.75 -2.42 -2.77
CA THR A 134 -2.47 -3.13 -3.85
C THR A 134 -1.66 -4.33 -4.33
N GLY A 135 -0.37 -4.14 -4.65
CA GLY A 135 0.52 -5.23 -5.07
C GLY A 135 0.70 -6.32 -4.03
N ALA A 136 0.84 -5.96 -2.76
CA ALA A 136 1.01 -6.87 -1.65
C ALA A 136 -0.25 -7.72 -1.40
N TYR A 137 -1.44 -7.12 -1.50
CA TYR A 137 -2.69 -7.88 -1.37
C TYR A 137 -2.98 -8.79 -2.57
N LEU A 138 -2.52 -8.44 -3.78
CA LEU A 138 -2.54 -9.37 -4.91
C LEU A 138 -1.59 -10.56 -4.69
N ALA A 139 -0.39 -10.32 -4.16
CA ALA A 139 0.54 -11.37 -3.75
C ALA A 139 -0.08 -12.28 -2.67
N ALA A 140 -0.69 -11.70 -1.64
CA ALA A 140 -1.39 -12.41 -0.58
C ALA A 140 -2.55 -13.26 -1.10
N THR A 141 -3.36 -12.70 -2.01
CA THR A 141 -4.49 -13.40 -2.66
C THR A 141 -4.02 -14.67 -3.33
N ARG A 142 -3.00 -14.55 -4.17
CA ARG A 142 -2.42 -15.69 -4.86
C ARG A 142 -1.83 -16.68 -3.86
N ARG A 143 -1.11 -16.20 -2.85
CA ARG A 143 -0.45 -17.08 -1.87
C ARG A 143 -1.45 -17.86 -1.02
N PHE A 144 -2.53 -17.24 -0.58
CA PHE A 144 -3.61 -17.92 0.14
C PHE A 144 -4.31 -18.96 -0.73
N ALA A 145 -4.45 -18.72 -2.03
CA ALA A 145 -4.99 -19.72 -2.96
C ALA A 145 -4.07 -20.96 -3.05
N GLU A 146 -2.74 -20.76 -3.16
CA GLU A 146 -1.76 -21.86 -3.16
C GLU A 146 -1.73 -22.65 -1.84
N LEU A 147 -1.99 -21.97 -0.73
CA LEU A 147 -2.09 -22.59 0.60
C LEU A 147 -3.42 -23.33 0.82
N GLY A 148 -4.32 -23.40 -0.17
CA GLY A 148 -5.62 -24.04 -0.03
C GLY A 148 -6.61 -23.27 0.85
N ASN A 149 -6.44 -21.94 0.98
CA ASN A 149 -7.29 -21.06 1.76
C ASN A 149 -8.11 -20.10 0.86
N PRO A 150 -9.10 -20.60 0.09
CA PRO A 150 -9.79 -19.79 -0.92
C PRO A 150 -10.58 -18.61 -0.33
N ARG A 151 -11.11 -18.73 0.90
CA ARG A 151 -11.84 -17.63 1.55
C ARG A 151 -10.90 -16.51 2.00
N LEU A 152 -9.69 -16.85 2.47
CA LEU A 152 -8.66 -15.86 2.75
C LEU A 152 -8.17 -15.19 1.47
N ALA A 153 -7.96 -15.96 0.40
CA ALA A 153 -7.60 -15.42 -0.90
C ALA A 153 -8.65 -14.40 -1.39
N ALA A 154 -9.94 -14.73 -1.29
CA ALA A 154 -11.01 -13.83 -1.66
C ALA A 154 -11.09 -12.60 -0.74
N THR A 155 -10.80 -12.75 0.56
CA THR A 155 -10.77 -11.63 1.51
C THR A 155 -9.60 -10.67 1.22
N THR A 156 -8.42 -11.16 0.86
CA THR A 156 -7.32 -10.28 0.44
C THR A 156 -7.56 -9.67 -0.94
N ALA A 157 -8.36 -10.31 -1.80
CA ALA A 157 -8.82 -9.68 -3.03
C ALA A 157 -9.78 -8.51 -2.75
N GLN A 158 -10.60 -8.58 -1.70
CA GLN A 158 -11.40 -7.44 -1.24
C GLN A 158 -10.50 -6.28 -0.82
N HIS A 159 -9.44 -6.54 -0.02
CA HIS A 159 -8.48 -5.49 0.35
C HIS A 159 -7.82 -4.87 -0.89
N ALA A 160 -7.30 -5.69 -1.83
CA ALA A 160 -6.70 -5.17 -3.06
C ALA A 160 -7.66 -4.30 -3.88
N ALA A 161 -8.96 -4.60 -3.88
CA ALA A 161 -9.96 -3.78 -4.55
C ALA A 161 -10.12 -2.41 -3.86
N THR A 162 -10.18 -2.38 -2.52
CA THR A 162 -10.25 -1.13 -1.75
C THR A 162 -8.96 -0.31 -1.87
N GLU A 163 -7.78 -0.91 -1.83
CA GLU A 163 -6.51 -0.18 -2.04
C GLU A 163 -6.42 0.44 -3.45
N ALA A 164 -7.00 -0.21 -4.45
CA ALA A 164 -7.07 0.36 -5.80
C ALA A 164 -8.01 1.58 -5.86
N GLU A 165 -9.10 1.59 -5.09
CA GLU A 165 -9.94 2.77 -4.91
C GLU A 165 -9.17 3.88 -4.20
N HIS A 166 -8.43 3.53 -3.14
CA HIS A 166 -7.62 4.50 -2.41
C HIS A 166 -6.58 5.15 -3.32
N LEU A 167 -5.85 4.36 -4.10
CA LEU A 167 -4.88 4.82 -5.08
C LEU A 167 -5.53 5.75 -6.12
N ALA A 168 -6.71 5.40 -6.64
CA ALA A 168 -7.40 6.22 -7.64
C ALA A 168 -7.79 7.59 -7.07
N LEU A 169 -8.35 7.62 -5.86
CA LEU A 169 -8.78 8.84 -5.19
C LEU A 169 -7.61 9.70 -4.73
N GLN A 170 -6.53 9.08 -4.24
CA GLN A 170 -5.28 9.76 -3.92
C GLN A 170 -4.74 10.48 -5.15
N ARG A 171 -4.64 9.80 -6.29
CA ARG A 171 -4.17 10.41 -7.54
C ARG A 171 -5.00 11.63 -7.93
N MET A 172 -6.32 11.55 -7.80
CA MET A 172 -7.21 12.69 -8.06
C MET A 172 -6.97 13.84 -7.07
N SER A 173 -6.67 13.55 -5.80
CA SER A 173 -6.31 14.58 -4.81
C SER A 173 -5.02 15.34 -5.19
N GLY A 174 -4.11 14.68 -5.91
CA GLY A 174 -2.89 15.26 -6.46
C GLY A 174 -3.03 15.87 -7.86
N GLY A 175 -4.27 15.99 -8.39
CA GLY A 175 -4.52 16.54 -9.72
C GLY A 175 -4.18 15.60 -10.88
N LYS A 176 -4.06 14.29 -10.62
CA LYS A 176 -3.84 13.25 -11.64
C LYS A 176 -5.13 12.47 -11.89
N VAL A 177 -5.21 11.82 -13.05
CA VAL A 177 -6.26 10.81 -13.30
C VAL A 177 -5.89 9.49 -12.61
N PRO A 178 -6.88 8.62 -12.31
CA PRO A 178 -6.61 7.24 -11.91
C PRO A 178 -5.67 6.54 -12.89
N ASN A 179 -4.94 5.54 -12.43
CA ASN A 179 -4.05 4.78 -13.31
C ASN A 179 -4.88 4.15 -14.45
N PRO A 180 -4.54 4.37 -15.74
CA PRO A 180 -5.29 3.83 -16.87
C PRO A 180 -4.93 2.37 -17.14
N ASN A 181 -4.77 1.58 -16.07
CA ASN A 181 -4.39 0.19 -16.15
C ASN A 181 -5.65 -0.67 -16.32
N ALA A 182 -5.62 -1.62 -17.25
CA ALA A 182 -6.69 -2.62 -17.36
C ALA A 182 -6.71 -3.60 -16.17
N LEU A 183 -5.55 -3.78 -15.52
CA LEU A 183 -5.36 -4.56 -14.30
C LEU A 183 -4.24 -3.90 -13.46
N PRO A 184 -4.35 -3.84 -12.12
CA PRO A 184 -3.22 -3.43 -11.30
C PRO A 184 -2.02 -4.34 -11.53
N ALA A 185 -0.81 -3.78 -11.52
CA ALA A 185 0.40 -4.53 -11.80
C ALA A 185 0.77 -5.45 -10.61
N PRO A 186 1.08 -6.74 -10.83
CA PRO A 186 1.53 -7.65 -9.79
C PRO A 186 3.03 -7.40 -9.51
N ILE A 187 3.33 -6.32 -8.79
CA ILE A 187 4.71 -5.87 -8.54
C ILE A 187 5.46 -6.69 -7.48
N TYR A 188 4.75 -7.54 -6.74
CA TYR A 188 5.31 -8.45 -5.74
C TYR A 188 4.86 -9.88 -5.99
N TYR A 189 5.74 -10.82 -5.65
CA TYR A 189 5.39 -12.23 -5.63
C TYR A 189 4.98 -12.64 -4.21
N ASN A 190 5.81 -12.36 -3.22
CA ASN A 190 5.48 -12.51 -1.81
C ASN A 190 5.07 -11.17 -1.20
N VAL A 191 4.28 -11.18 -0.13
CA VAL A 191 4.00 -9.97 0.67
C VAL A 191 5.30 -9.43 1.26
N SER A 192 6.22 -10.32 1.66
CA SER A 192 7.55 -9.95 2.14
C SER A 192 8.43 -9.23 1.09
N ASP A 193 8.13 -9.35 -0.21
CA ASP A 193 8.84 -8.58 -1.24
C ASP A 193 8.52 -7.07 -1.17
N ALA A 194 7.47 -6.68 -0.43
CA ALA A 194 7.16 -5.28 -0.15
C ALA A 194 8.02 -4.67 0.96
N LEU A 195 8.76 -5.47 1.74
CA LEU A 195 9.58 -4.98 2.86
C LEU A 195 10.55 -3.86 2.46
N PRO A 196 11.28 -3.93 1.32
CA PRO A 196 12.15 -2.84 0.92
C PRO A 196 11.43 -1.54 0.63
N THR A 197 10.18 -1.60 0.16
CA THR A 197 9.32 -0.43 -0.02
C THR A 197 8.95 0.22 1.31
N LEU A 198 8.73 -0.60 2.34
CA LEU A 198 8.36 -0.14 3.68
C LEU A 198 9.57 0.26 4.51
N ALA A 199 10.77 -0.23 4.19
CA ALA A 199 11.98 -0.02 4.99
C ALA A 199 12.26 1.45 5.35
N PRO A 200 12.13 2.44 4.43
CA PRO A 200 12.32 3.85 4.78
C PRO A 200 11.38 4.34 5.89
N PHE A 201 10.15 3.83 5.93
CA PHE A 201 9.14 4.16 6.95
C PHE A 201 9.40 3.42 8.28
N LEU A 202 10.11 2.29 8.26
CA LEU A 202 10.40 1.49 9.46
C LEU A 202 11.71 1.86 10.14
N SER A 203 12.74 2.26 9.38
CA SER A 203 14.11 2.42 9.88
C SER A 203 14.78 3.76 9.55
N ALA A 204 14.00 4.80 9.26
CA ALA A 204 14.47 6.15 8.93
C ALA A 204 15.34 6.21 7.65
N GLY A 205 14.70 6.16 6.49
CA GLY A 205 15.39 6.38 5.21
C GLY A 205 15.99 7.79 5.07
N THR A 206 16.94 7.96 4.15
CA THR A 206 17.48 9.28 3.81
C THR A 206 16.36 10.25 3.44
N GLY A 207 16.28 11.40 4.12
CA GLY A 207 15.23 12.41 3.90
C GLY A 207 13.90 12.15 4.62
N PHE A 208 13.83 11.09 5.45
CA PHE A 208 12.69 10.84 6.32
C PHE A 208 12.92 11.45 7.72
N ILE A 209 11.83 11.81 8.39
CA ILE A 209 11.78 12.38 9.74
C ILE A 209 10.85 11.55 10.62
N GLY A 210 10.95 11.75 11.94
CA GLY A 210 10.14 11.08 12.94
C GLY A 210 10.99 10.24 13.91
N PRO A 211 10.48 9.10 14.42
CA PRO A 211 9.22 8.48 14.02
C PRO A 211 7.99 9.16 14.64
N VAL A 212 6.84 9.07 13.97
CA VAL A 212 5.52 9.38 14.52
C VAL A 212 4.87 8.10 15.03
N GLU A 213 4.21 8.19 16.18
CA GLU A 213 3.53 7.05 16.81
C GLU A 213 2.13 6.85 16.22
N PHE A 214 1.73 5.59 16.04
CA PHE A 214 0.36 5.24 15.70
C PHE A 214 -0.56 5.69 16.85
N PRO A 215 -1.55 6.57 16.59
CA PRO A 215 -2.35 7.18 17.65
C PRO A 215 -3.37 6.22 18.29
N GLY A 216 -3.47 4.99 17.79
CA GLY A 216 -4.43 3.98 18.23
C GLY A 216 -5.77 4.06 17.49
N LYS A 217 -6.45 2.91 17.38
CA LYS A 217 -7.70 2.76 16.62
C LYS A 217 -8.79 3.75 17.06
N ASP A 218 -8.91 4.02 18.36
CA ASP A 218 -9.92 4.95 18.88
C ASP A 218 -9.65 6.40 18.49
N ALA A 219 -8.39 6.82 18.44
CA ALA A 219 -8.04 8.16 17.96
C ALA A 219 -8.30 8.28 16.45
N CYS A 220 -7.95 7.25 15.68
CA CYS A 220 -8.25 7.18 14.26
C CYS A 220 -9.76 7.29 13.99
N ARG A 221 -10.59 6.51 14.70
CA ARG A 221 -12.06 6.59 14.58
C ARG A 221 -12.61 7.96 14.92
N ARG A 222 -12.11 8.60 15.99
CA ARG A 222 -12.52 9.97 16.35
C ARG A 222 -12.18 10.98 15.27
N VAL A 223 -10.98 10.88 14.67
CA VAL A 223 -10.53 11.80 13.61
C VAL A 223 -11.25 11.55 12.29
N ALA A 224 -11.51 10.29 11.94
CA ALA A 224 -12.36 9.95 10.80
C ALA A 224 -13.74 10.61 10.97
N GLY A 225 -14.40 10.38 12.11
CA GLY A 225 -15.74 10.92 12.40
C GLY A 225 -16.82 10.42 11.41
N VAL A 226 -16.49 9.41 10.62
CA VAL A 226 -17.34 8.69 9.67
C VAL A 226 -16.98 7.22 9.76
N THR A 227 -17.84 6.36 9.22
CA THR A 227 -17.61 4.92 9.18
C THR A 227 -17.71 4.47 7.74
N ALA A 228 -16.60 3.96 7.21
CA ALA A 228 -16.61 3.21 5.95
C ALA A 228 -17.56 2.02 6.09
N PHE A 229 -18.27 1.68 5.03
CA PHE A 229 -19.28 0.63 5.08
C PHE A 229 -18.60 -0.73 5.37
N PRO A 230 -18.88 -1.38 6.51
CA PRO A 230 -18.17 -2.58 6.91
C PRO A 230 -18.71 -3.79 6.14
N VAL A 231 -18.19 -4.01 4.93
CA VAL A 231 -18.55 -5.16 4.10
C VAL A 231 -18.03 -6.43 4.78
N PRO A 232 -18.88 -7.46 4.99
CA PRO A 232 -18.41 -8.74 5.51
C PRO A 232 -17.29 -9.34 4.64
N THR A 233 -16.29 -9.92 5.29
CA THR A 233 -15.23 -10.66 4.61
C THR A 233 -15.77 -11.96 4.03
N PHE A 234 -15.07 -12.57 3.07
CA PHE A 234 -15.45 -13.90 2.58
C PHE A 234 -15.47 -14.96 3.69
N LEU A 235 -14.70 -14.79 4.76
CA LEU A 235 -14.70 -15.67 5.93
C LEU A 235 -16.01 -15.61 6.72
N GLY A 236 -16.69 -14.46 6.70
CA GLY A 236 -17.94 -14.24 7.42
C GLY A 236 -19.20 -14.55 6.60
N VAL A 237 -19.05 -14.80 5.30
CA VAL A 237 -20.19 -15.02 4.38
C VAL A 237 -20.27 -16.47 3.89
N PHE A 238 -19.13 -17.05 3.52
CA PHE A 238 -19.05 -18.38 2.92
C PHE A 238 -18.37 -19.37 3.83
#